data_AF-A0A9D4PSJ0-F1
#
_entry.id   AF-A0A9D4PSJ0-F1
#
_cell.length_a   1.000
_cell.length_b   1.000
_cell.length_c   1.000
_cell.angle_alpha   90.00
_cell.angle_beta   90.00
_cell.angle_gamma   90.00
#
_symmetry.space_group_name_H-M   'P 1'
#
loop_
_entity.id
_entity.type
_entity.pdbx_description
1 polymer ?
#
loop_
_entity_poly.entity_id
_entity_poly.type
_entity_poly.pdbx_seq_one_letter_code
_entity_poly.pdbx_strand_id
1 'polypeptide(L)'
;MVEASWKALSDAGVVAADDSFYDYVNADADAVTTEEPTDDAIVADVTGRTDASDDEDAVVSHAHTFDVPTSSQALDAVDLLRSFFGAHDDGENGMNAVATAEKEIHRLRCPKQRSITDFFSVKSSGQ
;
A
#
# COMPACT_ATOMS: atom_id res chain seq x y z
N MET A 1 37.53 -27.85 -14.88
CA MET A 1 36.83 -28.54 -13.77
C MET A 1 35.39 -28.06 -13.64
N VAL A 2 35.14 -26.75 -13.70
CA VAL A 2 33.79 -26.16 -13.56
C VAL A 2 32.88 -26.43 -14.77
N GLU A 3 33.40 -26.36 -15.99
CA GLU A 3 32.64 -26.68 -17.22
C GLU A 3 32.17 -28.14 -17.27
N ALA A 4 32.94 -29.07 -16.71
CA ALA A 4 32.56 -30.48 -16.63
C ALA A 4 31.38 -30.69 -15.66
N SER A 5 31.35 -29.95 -14.55
CA SER A 5 30.23 -29.95 -13.61
C SER A 5 28.98 -29.28 -14.20
N TRP A 6 29.14 -28.19 -14.94
CA TRP A 6 28.02 -27.54 -15.65
C TRP A 6 27.40 -28.46 -16.70
N LYS A 7 28.23 -29.16 -17.48
CA LYS A 7 27.77 -30.14 -18.45
C LYS A 7 26.98 -31.27 -17.78
N ALA A 8 27.42 -31.76 -16.62
CA ALA A 8 26.67 -32.78 -15.87
C ALA A 8 25.29 -32.28 -15.39
N LEU A 9 25.18 -31.01 -15.01
CA LEU A 9 23.90 -30.40 -14.63
C LEU A 9 22.96 -30.21 -15.83
N SER A 10 23.51 -29.82 -16.98
CA SER A 10 22.77 -29.72 -18.25
C SER A 10 22.28 -31.10 -18.71
N ASP A 11 23.16 -32.11 -18.70
CA ASP A 11 22.81 -33.49 -19.07
C ASP A 11 21.77 -34.11 -18.10
N ALA A 12 21.72 -33.64 -16.85
CA ALA A 12 20.70 -34.00 -15.85
C ALA A 12 19.38 -33.20 -15.97
N GLY A 13 19.30 -32.24 -16.90
CA GLY A 13 18.11 -31.40 -17.12
C GLY A 13 17.85 -30.38 -16.01
N VAL A 14 18.85 -30.08 -15.18
CA VAL A 14 18.74 -29.11 -14.06
C VAL A 14 18.81 -27.67 -14.57
N VAL A 15 19.43 -27.47 -15.73
CA VAL A 15 19.67 -26.16 -16.35
C VAL A 15 19.05 -26.15 -17.75
N ALA A 16 18.50 -25.01 -18.19
CA ALA A 16 17.91 -24.89 -19.51
C ALA A 16 18.95 -25.13 -20.62
N ALA A 17 18.51 -25.70 -21.74
CA ALA A 17 19.41 -26.10 -22.84
C ALA A 17 20.16 -24.92 -23.47
N ASP A 18 19.60 -23.71 -23.35
CA ASP A 18 20.13 -22.49 -23.95
C ASP A 18 20.93 -21.62 -22.95
N ASP A 19 21.04 -22.04 -21.67
CA ASP A 19 21.77 -21.28 -20.65
C ASP A 19 23.26 -21.66 -20.66
N SER A 20 24.12 -20.68 -20.94
CA SER A 20 25.56 -20.88 -20.78
C SER A 20 25.97 -20.69 -19.32
N PHE A 21 27.02 -21.38 -18.90
CA PHE A 21 27.63 -21.18 -17.58
C PHE A 21 28.00 -19.72 -17.34
N TYR A 22 28.46 -19.03 -18.39
CA TYR A 22 28.85 -17.64 -18.31
C TYR A 22 27.66 -16.70 -18.16
N ASP A 23 26.52 -17.01 -18.76
CA ASP A 23 25.29 -16.21 -18.55
C ASP A 23 24.78 -16.38 -17.12
N TYR A 24 24.84 -17.59 -16.57
CA TYR A 24 24.46 -17.85 -15.18
C TYR A 24 25.38 -17.15 -14.17
N VAL A 25 26.70 -17.21 -14.39
CA VAL A 25 27.69 -16.60 -13.49
C VAL A 25 27.73 -15.09 -13.63
N ASN A 26 27.52 -14.56 -14.83
CA ASN A 26 27.55 -13.12 -15.11
C ASN A 26 26.15 -12.52 -15.16
N ALA A 27 25.14 -13.17 -14.57
CA ALA A 27 23.77 -12.68 -14.56
C ALA A 27 23.65 -11.27 -13.93
N ASP A 28 24.61 -10.92 -13.07
CA ASP A 28 24.74 -9.62 -12.41
C ASP A 28 25.92 -8.78 -12.92
N ALA A 29 26.60 -9.19 -13.99
CA ALA A 29 27.75 -8.44 -14.51
C ALA A 29 27.36 -7.03 -15.01
N ASP A 30 26.13 -6.88 -15.48
CA ASP A 30 25.53 -5.59 -15.85
C ASP A 30 24.58 -5.05 -14.78
N ALA A 31 24.57 -5.63 -13.57
CA ALA A 31 23.77 -5.12 -12.47
C ALA A 31 24.31 -3.76 -12.03
N VAL A 32 23.65 -2.70 -12.51
CA VAL A 32 23.93 -1.34 -12.08
C VAL A 32 23.39 -1.17 -10.67
N THR A 33 24.28 -1.02 -9.70
CA THR A 33 23.91 -0.60 -8.36
C THR A 33 23.59 0.90 -8.40
N THR A 34 22.32 1.26 -8.28
CA THR A 34 21.95 2.66 -8.03
C THR A 34 22.11 2.97 -6.54
N GLU A 35 22.33 4.24 -6.22
CA GLU A 35 22.23 4.72 -4.85
C GLU A 35 20.88 4.33 -4.23
N GLU A 36 20.87 4.03 -2.93
CA GLU A 36 19.64 3.75 -2.20
C GLU A 36 18.78 5.02 -2.21
N PRO A 37 17.55 4.99 -2.76
CA PRO A 37 16.72 6.17 -2.79
C PRO A 37 16.37 6.57 -1.35
N THR A 38 16.49 7.86 -1.05
CA THR A 38 16.07 8.37 0.25
C THR A 38 14.56 8.23 0.40
N ASP A 39 14.07 8.09 1.63
CA ASP A 39 12.64 8.03 1.94
C ASP A 39 11.86 9.20 1.29
N ASP A 40 12.46 10.39 1.24
CA ASP A 40 11.88 11.56 0.59
C ASP A 40 11.73 11.40 -0.94
N ALA A 41 12.70 10.78 -1.61
CA ALA A 41 12.64 10.48 -3.03
C ALA A 41 11.58 9.42 -3.34
N ILE A 42 11.46 8.40 -2.48
CA ILE A 42 10.42 7.36 -2.59
C ILE A 42 9.04 7.98 -2.43
N VAL A 43 8.85 8.86 -1.45
CA VAL A 43 7.57 9.55 -1.23
C VAL A 43 7.22 10.43 -2.41
N ALA A 44 8.17 11.18 -2.97
CA ALA A 44 7.93 12.04 -4.12
C ALA A 44 7.50 11.25 -5.38
N ASP A 45 8.15 10.11 -5.64
CA ASP A 45 7.82 9.23 -6.77
C ASP A 45 6.42 8.62 -6.62
N VAL A 46 6.10 8.07 -5.45
CA VAL A 46 4.80 7.44 -5.17
C VAL A 46 3.65 8.45 -5.15
N THR A 47 3.90 9.67 -4.68
CA THR A 47 2.86 10.72 -4.60
C THR A 47 2.68 11.47 -5.92
N GLY A 48 3.43 11.12 -6.97
CA GLY A 48 3.32 11.77 -8.28
C GLY A 48 3.71 13.24 -8.24
N ARG A 49 4.52 13.66 -7.27
CA ARG A 49 4.98 15.05 -7.11
C ARG A 49 6.12 15.36 -8.07
N THR A 50 5.97 14.95 -9.31
CA THR A 50 6.69 15.56 -10.43
C THR A 50 6.08 16.94 -10.63
N ASP A 51 6.92 17.94 -10.87
CA ASP A 51 6.62 19.38 -10.93
C ASP A 51 5.66 19.77 -12.09
N ALA A 52 4.46 19.17 -12.13
CA ALA A 52 3.35 19.57 -12.99
C ALA A 52 2.38 20.36 -12.11
N SER A 53 2.72 21.64 -11.94
CA SER A 53 1.78 22.67 -11.53
C SER A 53 0.62 22.72 -12.51
N ASP A 54 -0.58 22.92 -11.94
CA ASP A 54 -1.78 23.47 -12.55
C ASP A 54 -2.77 22.47 -13.19
N ASP A 55 -3.66 21.93 -12.35
CA ASP A 55 -5.09 21.98 -12.68
C ASP A 55 -5.88 22.22 -11.38
N GLU A 56 -6.24 23.48 -11.19
CA GLU A 56 -6.96 23.96 -10.03
C GLU A 56 -8.44 23.59 -10.18
N ASP A 57 -8.78 22.34 -9.89
CA ASP A 57 -10.17 21.99 -9.68
C ASP A 57 -10.58 22.44 -8.27
N ALA A 58 -10.83 23.74 -8.18
CA ALA A 58 -11.32 24.42 -7.00
C ALA A 58 -12.71 23.86 -6.66
N VAL A 59 -12.71 22.75 -5.93
CA VAL A 59 -13.91 22.19 -5.31
C VAL A 59 -14.39 23.27 -4.36
N VAL A 60 -15.48 23.95 -4.74
CA VAL A 60 -16.17 24.92 -3.92
C VAL A 60 -16.57 24.19 -2.64
N SER A 61 -15.73 24.30 -1.62
CA SER A 61 -16.06 23.81 -0.30
C SER A 61 -17.16 24.71 0.22
N HIS A 62 -18.40 24.24 0.12
CA HIS A 62 -19.42 24.66 1.07
C HIS A 62 -18.90 24.23 2.44
N ALA A 63 -18.15 25.14 3.06
CA ALA A 63 -17.68 25.05 4.43
C ALA A 63 -18.91 25.10 5.33
N HIS A 64 -19.64 24.00 5.38
CA HIS A 64 -20.59 23.77 6.43
C HIS A 64 -19.79 23.64 7.73
N THR A 65 -20.04 24.56 8.65
CA THR A 65 -19.49 24.56 10.01
C THR A 65 -20.16 23.47 10.84
N PHE A 66 -20.09 22.22 10.38
CA PHE A 66 -20.49 21.09 11.21
C PHE A 66 -19.36 20.77 12.16
N ASP A 67 -19.69 20.61 13.44
CA ASP A 67 -18.73 20.08 14.41
C ASP A 67 -18.20 18.74 13.91
N VAL A 68 -16.90 18.52 14.08
CA VAL A 68 -16.25 17.28 13.65
C VAL A 68 -16.84 16.13 14.46
N PRO A 69 -17.49 15.14 13.82
CA PRO A 69 -18.12 14.05 14.54
C PRO A 69 -17.06 13.16 15.20
N THR A 70 -17.40 12.64 16.38
CA THR A 70 -16.61 11.59 17.02
C THR A 70 -16.64 10.30 16.19
N SER A 71 -15.68 9.40 16.43
CA SER A 71 -15.64 8.11 15.73
C SER A 71 -16.90 7.26 15.97
N SER A 72 -17.52 7.36 17.14
CA SER A 72 -18.79 6.70 17.43
C SER A 72 -19.91 7.26 16.55
N GLN A 73 -20.05 8.58 16.50
CA GLN A 73 -21.07 9.25 15.69
C GLN A 73 -20.90 8.97 14.20
N ALA A 74 -19.66 8.84 13.72
CA ALA A 74 -19.38 8.49 12.34
C ALA A 74 -19.84 7.05 12.00
N LEU A 75 -19.63 6.09 12.92
CA LEU A 75 -20.11 4.71 12.75
C LEU A 75 -21.63 4.60 12.86
N ASP A 76 -22.25 5.34 13.79
CA ASP A 76 -23.72 5.41 13.91
C ASP A 76 -24.35 5.95 12.60
N ALA A 77 -23.71 6.92 11.96
CA ALA A 77 -24.12 7.45 10.66
C ALA A 77 -23.95 6.43 9.52
N VAL A 78 -22.87 5.64 9.55
CA VAL A 78 -22.67 4.52 8.61
C VAL A 78 -23.78 3.50 8.73
N ASP A 79 -24.17 3.12 9.96
CA ASP A 79 -25.26 2.16 10.19
C ASP A 79 -26.60 2.69 9.68
N LEU A 80 -26.86 3.98 9.85
CA LEU A 80 -28.05 4.65 9.29
C LEU A 80 -28.05 4.61 7.76
N LEU A 81 -26.94 4.95 7.12
CA LEU A 81 -26.84 4.93 5.66
C LEU A 81 -26.95 3.51 5.11
N ARG A 82 -26.38 2.53 5.80
CA ARG A 82 -26.47 1.11 5.44
C ARG A 82 -27.90 0.60 5.48
N SER A 83 -28.64 0.96 6.52
CA SER A 83 -30.05 0.57 6.65
C SER A 83 -30.95 1.31 5.66
N PHE A 84 -30.63 2.57 5.34
CA PHE A 84 -31.30 3.30 4.27
C PHE A 84 -31.09 2.64 2.91
N PHE A 85 -29.85 2.54 2.42
CA PHE A 85 -29.59 1.97 1.09
C PHE A 85 -29.94 0.49 1.00
N GLY A 86 -29.82 -0.28 2.09
CA GLY A 86 -30.24 -1.68 2.12
C GLY A 86 -31.76 -1.89 1.99
N ALA A 87 -32.57 -0.85 2.25
CA ALA A 87 -34.02 -0.90 2.08
C ALA A 87 -34.49 -0.49 0.67
N HIS A 88 -33.59 -0.03 -0.20
CA HIS A 88 -33.87 0.44 -1.55
C HIS A 88 -33.32 -0.53 -2.61
N ASP A 89 -34.13 -0.91 -3.60
CA ASP A 89 -33.76 -1.87 -4.66
C ASP A 89 -32.60 -1.36 -5.55
N ASP A 90 -32.40 -0.04 -5.63
CA ASP A 90 -31.32 0.63 -6.37
C ASP A 90 -30.14 1.06 -5.46
N GLY A 91 -30.12 0.59 -4.21
CA GLY A 91 -29.17 1.01 -3.19
C GLY A 91 -27.74 0.46 -3.33
N GLU A 92 -27.43 -0.38 -4.32
CA GLU A 92 -26.13 -1.05 -4.45
C GLU A 92 -24.95 -0.06 -4.50
N ASN A 93 -25.06 0.99 -5.31
CA ASN A 93 -24.01 2.01 -5.40
C ASN A 93 -23.85 2.77 -4.06
N GLY A 94 -24.97 3.05 -3.38
CA GLY A 94 -24.95 3.66 -2.05
C GLY A 94 -24.31 2.75 -1.00
N MET A 95 -24.60 1.45 -1.02
CA MET A 95 -23.99 0.47 -0.12
C MET A 95 -22.48 0.35 -0.35
N ASN A 96 -22.00 0.42 -1.59
CA ASN A 96 -20.57 0.41 -1.89
C ASN A 96 -19.87 1.68 -1.36
N ALA A 97 -20.51 2.84 -1.50
CA ALA A 97 -20.01 4.09 -0.94
C ALA A 97 -19.95 4.05 0.60
N VAL A 98 -20.98 3.49 1.25
CA VAL A 98 -21.02 3.30 2.71
C VAL A 98 -19.90 2.37 3.19
N ALA A 99 -19.69 1.24 2.51
CA ALA A 99 -18.61 0.30 2.85
C ALA A 99 -17.22 0.94 2.72
N THR A 100 -17.03 1.79 1.70
CA THR A 100 -15.78 2.55 1.51
C THR A 100 -15.57 3.55 2.65
N ALA A 101 -16.62 4.29 3.04
CA ALA A 101 -16.55 5.24 4.15
C ALA A 101 -16.25 4.54 5.49
N GLU A 102 -16.90 3.40 5.76
CA GLU A 102 -16.66 2.58 6.95
C GLU A 102 -15.20 2.15 7.06
N LYS A 103 -14.61 1.66 5.95
CA LYS A 103 -13.20 1.27 5.88
C LYS A 103 -12.27 2.44 6.21
N GLU A 104 -12.56 3.63 5.70
CA GLU A 104 -11.76 4.82 5.98
C GLU A 104 -11.85 5.26 7.44
N ILE A 105 -13.05 5.22 8.04
CA ILE A 105 -13.24 5.51 9.47
C ILE A 105 -12.42 4.54 10.33
N HIS A 106 -12.42 3.24 10.00
CA HIS A 106 -11.60 2.25 10.69
C HIS A 106 -10.10 2.52 10.51
N ARG A 107 -9.64 2.86 9.30
CA ARG A 107 -8.25 3.21 9.03
C ARG A 107 -7.78 4.42 9.85
N LEU A 108 -8.64 5.42 10.03
CA LEU A 108 -8.34 6.62 10.81
C LEU A 108 -8.38 6.35 12.33
N ARG A 109 -9.23 5.42 12.78
CA ARG A 109 -9.31 5.02 14.20
C ARG A 109 -8.12 4.17 14.63
N CYS A 110 -7.62 3.32 13.75
CA CYS A 110 -6.47 2.49 14.05
C CYS A 110 -5.20 3.35 13.98
N PRO A 111 -4.40 3.45 15.07
CA PRO A 111 -3.13 4.16 15.00
C PRO A 111 -2.26 3.49 13.94
N LYS A 112 -1.71 4.29 13.03
CA LYS A 112 -0.65 3.80 12.13
C LYS A 112 0.51 3.36 13.00
N GLN A 113 0.84 2.08 12.95
CA GLN A 113 2.00 1.54 13.64
C GLN A 113 3.23 2.29 13.11
N ARG A 114 3.88 3.07 13.97
CA ARG A 114 4.99 3.95 13.57
C ARG A 114 6.30 3.18 13.51
N SER A 115 6.46 2.15 14.34
CA SER A 115 7.61 1.25 14.35
C SER A 115 7.23 -0.16 14.79
N ILE A 116 7.97 -1.17 14.31
CA ILE A 116 7.88 -2.55 14.81
C ILE A 116 8.30 -2.67 16.28
N THR A 117 9.15 -1.77 16.77
CA THR A 117 9.60 -1.74 18.17
C THR A 117 8.50 -1.32 19.14
N ASP A 118 7.45 -0.63 18.68
CA ASP A 118 6.29 -0.26 19.49
C ASP A 118 5.53 -1.49 19.99
N PHE A 119 5.61 -2.61 19.24
CA PHE A 119 5.01 -3.89 19.63
C PHE A 119 5.73 -4.55 20.81
N PHE A 120 7.05 -4.34 20.93
CA PHE A 120 7.90 -4.95 21.96
C PHE A 120 8.13 -4.03 23.17
N SER A 121 7.61 -2.81 23.13
CA SER A 121 7.71 -1.88 24.24
C SER A 121 6.78 -2.34 25.36
N VAL A 122 7.38 -2.99 26.38
CA VAL A 122 6.70 -3.39 27.60
C VAL A 122 6.02 -2.15 28.19
N LYS A 123 4.69 -2.15 28.25
CA LYS A 123 3.95 -1.20 29.08
C LYS A 123 4.40 -1.43 30.52
N SER A 124 5.31 -0.60 31.03
CA SER A 124 5.53 -0.47 32.45
C SER A 124 4.21 0.05 33.04
N SER A 125 3.38 -0.88 33.52
CA SER A 125 2.19 -0.57 34.28
C SER A 125 2.68 0.04 35.60
N GLY A 126 2.84 1.36 35.60
CA GLY A 126 3.12 2.16 36.78
C GLY A 126 1.90 2.10 37.70
N GLN A 127 2.20 1.74 38.94
CA GLN A 127 1.31 1.48 40.06
C GLN A 127 0.56 2.73 40.54
#